data_AF-A0A428PUN4-F1
#
_entry.id   AF-A0A428PUN4-F1
#
_cell.length_a   1.000
_cell.length_b   1.000
_cell.length_c   1.000
_cell.angle_alpha   90.00
_cell.angle_beta   90.00
_cell.angle_gamma   90.00
#
_symmetry.space_group_name_H-M   'P 1'
#
loop_
_entity.id
_entity.type
_entity.pdbx_description
1 polymer ?
#
loop_
_entity_poly.entity_id
_entity_poly.type
_entity_poly.pdbx_seq_one_letter_code
_entity_poly.pdbx_strand_id
1 'polypeptide(L)'
;MPSNPSPSPAPDVEMSASSVSGPRQAGRGARRYGFACARCKSRKIKCSGDQPVCKSCQKNGEDCVWPSQDSSELRLRHANARIRWLEASLLRSRSPQIDLPDDTQQIRVSPRQSTCAAANTDTSPAVSTTTPSTQSTATDVAYPSSATEIWFQVGIGEDGGVVYNGPTSRFHAGALEESSMAPTSEANNASTVSISEPKRAAQVETLRSQWSLMDSAWLPLIQAKPLMNGTGVDTKVGMALLEIYWTWLHPLHNCVYRPCLIMDLALGGQYCSDFLLMCIFALAARHLTEQDPSCPDIGKGEDFVKRAKELLLQEMAAEKPSIPTIQGLLILGGRQCAVGKSSEGWLYTGMAIRMMIDIGLHLDTPKLAELQRWTPAETETRKRLYNSAYIWDKTLSLALGRPPSLIRRPYPSTDILDKFDDARNWEPIHAVEVSNMYTPTPSWNSTTFCTFCQLHELTTEMMLLFSNTPSTEDFATNINDLDARFRTWYDEMPPSLKISEVESLQQSPPPHIISLK
;
A
#
# COMPACT_ATOMS: atom_id res chain seq x y z
N MET A 1 59.33 13.43 -25.81
CA MET A 1 59.46 14.10 -27.12
C MET A 1 59.80 13.03 -28.15
N PRO A 2 59.21 13.03 -29.36
CA PRO A 2 58.24 13.98 -29.93
C PRO A 2 56.85 13.30 -30.19
N SER A 3 55.66 13.87 -29.93
CA SER A 3 54.98 15.12 -30.35
C SER A 3 54.23 15.03 -31.70
N ASN A 4 52.89 15.11 -31.61
CA ASN A 4 51.84 15.76 -32.43
C ASN A 4 52.20 16.33 -33.82
N PRO A 5 51.26 16.41 -34.81
CA PRO A 5 50.16 17.40 -34.72
C PRO A 5 48.84 17.13 -35.49
N SER A 6 47.84 17.96 -35.16
CA SER A 6 46.58 18.22 -35.89
C SER A 6 46.80 18.83 -37.30
N PRO A 7 45.73 18.90 -38.13
CA PRO A 7 45.39 20.20 -38.72
C PRO A 7 43.88 20.48 -38.93
N SER A 8 43.52 21.76 -38.82
CA SER A 8 42.46 22.48 -39.59
C SER A 8 43.21 23.44 -40.57
N PRO A 9 42.62 24.32 -41.45
CA PRO A 9 41.21 24.71 -41.72
C PRO A 9 40.81 25.05 -43.22
N ALA A 10 39.53 25.45 -43.42
CA ALA A 10 38.92 26.44 -44.39
C ALA A 10 38.93 26.20 -45.94
N PRO A 11 38.07 26.84 -46.81
CA PRO A 11 37.36 28.13 -46.66
C PRO A 11 35.90 28.29 -47.22
N ASP A 12 35.43 29.56 -47.16
CA ASP A 12 34.11 30.20 -47.36
C ASP A 12 33.47 30.22 -48.76
N VAL A 13 32.18 30.67 -48.87
CA VAL A 13 31.72 31.88 -49.62
C VAL A 13 30.18 32.07 -49.66
N GLU A 14 29.77 33.27 -49.18
CA GLU A 14 28.73 34.25 -49.55
C GLU A 14 27.18 34.11 -49.43
N MET A 15 26.68 35.20 -48.82
CA MET A 15 25.34 35.81 -48.67
C MET A 15 24.45 35.94 -49.92
N SER A 16 23.13 35.87 -49.73
CA SER A 16 22.24 36.99 -50.09
C SER A 16 20.89 36.90 -49.38
N ALA A 17 20.41 38.05 -48.90
CA ALA A 17 19.09 38.24 -48.31
C ALA A 17 18.20 39.02 -49.27
N SER A 18 16.93 38.66 -49.35
CA SER A 18 15.87 39.55 -49.84
C SER A 18 14.53 39.19 -49.22
N SER A 19 13.96 40.17 -48.54
CA SER A 19 12.67 40.20 -47.86
C SER A 19 11.53 40.50 -48.82
N VAL A 20 10.41 39.77 -48.72
CA VAL A 20 9.06 40.29 -49.03
C VAL A 20 8.05 39.68 -48.07
N SER A 21 7.31 40.55 -47.38
CA SER A 21 6.27 40.32 -46.39
C SER A 21 4.89 40.07 -47.03
N GLY A 22 4.11 39.16 -46.43
CA GLY A 22 2.68 38.95 -46.72
C GLY A 22 2.05 37.99 -45.70
N PRO A 23 0.81 38.22 -45.22
CA PRO A 23 0.39 37.84 -43.87
C PRO A 23 -0.05 36.37 -43.78
N ARG A 24 0.60 35.58 -42.92
CA ARG A 24 0.09 34.24 -42.55
C ARG A 24 -0.73 34.31 -41.27
N GLN A 25 -1.97 33.88 -41.45
CA GLN A 25 -3.07 33.82 -40.51
C GLN A 25 -2.66 33.28 -39.13
N ALA A 26 -3.11 33.99 -38.09
CA ALA A 26 -3.16 33.50 -36.73
C ALA A 26 -4.10 32.27 -36.65
N GLY A 27 -3.69 31.27 -35.87
CA GLY A 27 -4.62 30.34 -35.24
C GLY A 27 -4.47 28.88 -35.62
N ARG A 28 -3.68 28.14 -34.84
CA ARG A 28 -4.09 26.84 -34.30
C ARG A 28 -3.57 26.73 -32.88
N GLY A 29 -4.38 27.15 -31.92
CA GLY A 29 -4.13 26.89 -30.50
C GLY A 29 -4.00 25.39 -30.26
N ALA A 30 -2.95 25.01 -29.55
CA ALA A 30 -2.67 23.64 -29.16
C ALA A 30 -3.89 23.02 -28.43
N ARG A 31 -4.24 21.78 -28.79
CA ARG A 31 -5.29 21.01 -28.11
C ARG A 31 -4.94 20.88 -26.63
N ARG A 32 -5.71 21.53 -25.74
CA ARG A 32 -5.71 21.21 -24.31
C ARG A 32 -6.51 19.92 -24.12
N TYR A 33 -5.83 18.84 -23.79
CA TYR A 33 -6.45 17.58 -23.41
C TYR A 33 -7.31 17.80 -22.14
N GLY A 34 -8.55 17.29 -22.12
CA GLY A 34 -9.37 17.21 -20.89
C GLY A 34 -10.52 18.21 -20.69
N PHE A 35 -10.91 19.03 -21.68
CA PHE A 35 -12.06 19.93 -21.54
C PHE A 35 -13.14 19.66 -22.61
N ALA A 36 -14.19 18.93 -22.22
CA ALA A 36 -15.44 18.84 -22.97
C ALA A 36 -16.44 19.88 -22.44
N CYS A 37 -17.29 20.46 -23.30
CA CYS A 37 -18.38 21.32 -22.84
C CYS A 37 -19.38 20.52 -21.99
N ALA A 38 -20.17 21.20 -21.16
CA ALA A 38 -21.08 20.56 -20.19
C ALA A 38 -22.03 19.55 -20.85
N ARG A 39 -22.56 19.87 -22.04
CA ARG A 39 -23.46 18.99 -22.81
C ARG A 39 -22.76 17.74 -23.35
N CYS A 40 -21.58 17.88 -23.96
CA CYS A 40 -20.85 16.72 -24.47
C CYS A 40 -20.38 15.81 -23.32
N LYS A 41 -20.06 16.40 -22.16
CA LYS A 41 -19.74 15.68 -20.94
C LYS A 41 -20.95 14.93 -20.38
N SER A 42 -22.12 15.56 -20.27
CA SER A 42 -23.33 14.91 -19.74
C SER A 42 -23.84 13.78 -20.64
N ARG A 43 -23.73 13.94 -21.97
CA ARG A 43 -24.13 12.91 -22.94
C ARG A 43 -23.04 11.87 -23.25
N LYS A 44 -21.86 11.96 -22.61
CA LYS A 44 -20.71 11.04 -22.85
C LYS A 44 -20.34 10.91 -24.33
N ILE A 45 -20.35 12.00 -25.09
CA ILE A 45 -19.99 12.04 -26.51
C ILE A 45 -18.72 12.87 -26.77
N LYS A 46 -18.08 12.64 -27.92
CA LYS A 46 -16.84 13.33 -28.31
C LYS A 46 -17.08 14.83 -28.53
N CYS A 47 -16.47 15.67 -27.68
CA CYS A 47 -16.43 17.12 -27.85
C CYS A 47 -15.29 17.52 -28.78
N SER A 48 -15.53 18.46 -29.71
CA SER A 48 -14.48 18.92 -30.63
C SER A 48 -13.51 19.93 -30.00
N GLY A 49 -13.86 20.52 -28.86
CA GLY A 49 -13.00 21.47 -28.15
C GLY A 49 -13.05 22.90 -28.67
N ASP A 50 -13.79 23.18 -29.75
CA ASP A 50 -13.89 24.51 -30.35
C ASP A 50 -14.72 25.46 -29.46
N GLN A 51 -14.22 26.69 -29.23
CA GLN A 51 -14.92 27.76 -28.50
C GLN A 51 -15.32 28.88 -29.48
N PRO A 52 -16.50 29.53 -29.31
CA PRO A 52 -17.42 29.43 -28.18
C PRO A 52 -18.33 28.19 -28.19
N VAL A 53 -18.59 27.59 -29.36
CA VAL A 53 -19.48 26.42 -29.52
C VAL A 53 -18.71 25.28 -30.18
N CYS A 54 -18.75 24.09 -29.57
CA CYS A 54 -18.13 22.91 -30.19
C CYS A 54 -18.97 22.40 -31.39
N LYS A 55 -18.33 21.75 -32.37
CA LYS A 55 -18.98 21.24 -33.60
C LYS A 55 -20.16 20.31 -33.33
N SER A 56 -20.11 19.53 -32.25
CA SER A 56 -21.20 18.64 -31.85
C SER A 56 -22.42 19.41 -31.36
N CYS A 57 -22.24 20.47 -30.58
CA CYS A 57 -23.35 21.33 -30.15
C CYS A 57 -23.87 22.20 -31.30
N GLN A 58 -22.97 22.71 -32.15
CA GLN A 58 -23.34 23.49 -33.34
C GLN A 58 -24.23 22.69 -34.30
N LYS A 59 -23.86 21.44 -34.60
CA LYS A 59 -24.63 20.58 -35.51
C LYS A 59 -26.02 20.24 -34.97
N ASN A 60 -26.17 20.15 -33.65
CA ASN A 60 -27.42 19.76 -33.02
C ASN A 60 -28.29 20.97 -32.63
N GLY A 61 -27.81 22.21 -32.81
CA GLY A 61 -28.54 23.42 -32.41
C GLY A 61 -28.75 23.54 -30.90
N GLU A 62 -27.84 22.97 -30.11
CA GLU A 62 -27.99 22.83 -28.65
C GLU A 62 -27.06 23.79 -27.91
N ASP A 63 -27.46 24.18 -26.69
CA ASP A 63 -26.69 25.12 -25.88
C ASP A 63 -25.33 24.53 -25.43
N CYS A 64 -24.26 25.30 -25.61
CA CYS A 64 -22.88 24.86 -25.45
C CYS A 64 -22.18 25.64 -24.34
N VAL A 65 -22.52 25.31 -23.10
CA VAL A 65 -21.94 25.94 -21.91
C VAL A 65 -20.60 25.31 -21.55
N TRP A 66 -19.58 26.15 -21.38
CA TRP A 66 -18.28 25.77 -20.83
C TRP A 66 -18.25 26.06 -19.33
N PRO A 67 -17.88 25.09 -18.47
CA PRO A 67 -17.75 25.34 -17.03
C PRO A 67 -16.70 26.43 -16.77
N SER A 68 -17.07 27.49 -16.05
CA SER A 68 -16.16 28.60 -15.76
C SER A 68 -15.01 28.15 -14.84
N GLN A 69 -13.79 28.60 -15.15
CA GLN A 69 -12.60 28.40 -14.32
C GLN A 69 -12.69 29.10 -12.95
N ASP A 70 -13.69 29.96 -12.77
CA ASP A 70 -13.89 30.80 -11.59
C ASP A 70 -14.04 30.01 -10.29
N SER A 71 -14.52 28.76 -10.33
CA SER A 71 -14.66 27.93 -9.13
C SER A 71 -13.33 27.51 -8.51
N SER A 72 -12.26 27.46 -9.30
CA SER A 72 -10.91 27.09 -8.83
C SER A 72 -10.19 28.31 -8.26
N GLU A 73 -10.33 29.47 -8.90
CA GLU A 73 -9.74 30.72 -8.41
C GLU A 73 -10.43 31.22 -7.13
N LEU A 74 -11.76 31.09 -7.05
CA LEU A 74 -12.51 31.43 -5.84
C LEU A 74 -12.13 30.52 -4.66
N ARG A 75 -11.95 29.21 -4.90
CA ARG A 75 -11.45 28.27 -3.89
C ARG A 75 -10.03 28.59 -3.43
N LEU A 76 -9.14 28.95 -4.37
CA LEU A 76 -7.78 29.35 -4.04
C LEU A 76 -7.75 30.65 -3.23
N ARG A 77 -8.62 31.61 -3.55
CA ARG A 77 -8.79 32.86 -2.79
C ARG A 77 -9.31 32.59 -1.38
N HIS A 78 -10.30 31.70 -1.22
CA HIS A 78 -10.80 31.30 0.10
C HIS A 78 -9.73 30.58 0.95
N ALA A 79 -8.96 29.68 0.34
CA ALA A 79 -7.86 28.99 1.02
C ALA A 79 -6.77 29.98 1.48
N ASN A 80 -6.35 30.90 0.60
CA ASN A 80 -5.36 31.92 0.94
C ASN A 80 -5.85 32.90 2.00
N ALA A 81 -7.13 33.29 1.99
CA ALA A 81 -7.73 34.10 3.04
C ALA A 81 -7.74 33.38 4.40
N ARG A 82 -8.02 32.07 4.39
CA ARG A 82 -7.98 31.24 5.61
C ARG A 82 -6.57 31.09 6.16
N ILE A 83 -5.57 30.91 5.31
CA ILE A 83 -4.15 30.83 5.71
C ILE A 83 -3.72 32.13 6.39
N ARG A 84 -3.98 33.29 5.78
CA ARG A 84 -3.64 34.60 6.36
C ARG A 84 -4.31 34.83 7.72
N TRP A 85 -5.56 34.41 7.85
CA TRP A 85 -6.28 34.52 9.12
C TRP A 85 -5.67 33.63 10.21
N LEU A 86 -5.28 32.39 9.86
CA LEU A 86 -4.63 31.46 10.79
C LEU A 86 -3.24 31.97 11.19
N GLU A 87 -2.46 32.50 10.25
CA GLU A 87 -1.16 33.12 10.50
C GLU A 87 -1.29 34.31 11.47
N ALA A 88 -2.23 35.23 11.20
CA ALA A 88 -2.49 36.37 12.08
C ALA A 88 -2.97 35.94 13.48
N SER A 89 -3.71 34.84 13.58
CA SER A 89 -4.21 34.31 14.85
C SER A 89 -3.09 33.59 15.63
N LEU A 90 -2.18 32.91 14.94
CA LEU A 90 -0.98 32.32 15.51
C LEU A 90 -0.01 33.38 16.04
N LEU A 91 0.19 34.47 15.27
CA LEU A 91 0.97 35.63 15.69
C LEU A 91 0.38 36.27 16.97
N ARG A 92 -0.94 36.47 17.02
CA ARG A 92 -1.63 36.95 18.23
C ARG A 92 -1.50 36.02 19.43
N SER A 93 -1.50 34.70 19.22
CA SER A 93 -1.37 33.72 20.30
C SER A 93 0.07 33.57 20.84
N ARG A 94 1.10 33.90 20.03
CA ARG A 94 2.51 33.76 20.42
C ARG A 94 3.13 35.02 21.03
N SER A 95 2.49 36.19 20.94
CA SER A 95 2.98 37.43 21.55
C SER A 95 1.82 38.40 21.83
N PRO A 96 1.39 38.59 23.09
CA PRO A 96 0.26 39.47 23.42
C PRO A 96 0.52 40.98 23.27
N GLN A 97 1.70 41.40 22.81
CA GLN A 97 2.09 42.82 22.74
C GLN A 97 2.98 43.12 21.53
N ILE A 98 2.42 43.09 20.31
CA ILE A 98 2.98 43.85 19.17
C ILE A 98 1.79 44.37 18.34
N ASP A 99 1.61 45.70 18.31
CA ASP A 99 0.73 46.37 17.35
C ASP A 99 1.42 46.41 15.98
N LEU A 100 0.77 45.86 14.95
CA LEU A 100 1.16 45.98 13.54
C LEU A 100 -0.03 46.47 12.70
N PRO A 101 0.23 47.21 11.61
CA PRO A 101 -0.67 48.25 11.10
C PRO A 101 -1.92 47.72 10.41
N ASP A 102 -3.01 48.49 10.59
CA ASP A 102 -4.30 48.31 9.93
C ASP A 102 -4.17 48.63 8.43
N ASP A 103 -4.23 47.59 7.61
CA ASP A 103 -4.50 47.70 6.19
C ASP A 103 -5.69 46.78 5.83
N THR A 104 -6.84 47.08 6.44
CA THR A 104 -8.14 46.58 5.94
C THR A 104 -8.81 47.63 5.06
N GLN A 105 -8.39 47.72 3.79
CA GLN A 105 -9.24 48.33 2.77
C GLN A 105 -10.49 47.47 2.56
N GLN A 106 -11.57 47.83 3.24
CA GLN A 106 -12.93 47.35 2.96
C GLN A 106 -13.39 47.87 1.59
N ILE A 107 -13.40 47.02 0.57
CA ILE A 107 -14.16 47.29 -0.65
C ILE A 107 -15.64 47.02 -0.35
N ARG A 108 -16.39 48.10 -0.07
CA ARG A 108 -17.86 48.11 -0.14
C ARG A 108 -18.28 47.89 -1.60
N VAL A 109 -18.92 46.77 -1.88
CA VAL A 109 -19.73 46.60 -3.10
C VAL A 109 -21.19 46.87 -2.73
N SER A 110 -21.71 48.02 -3.15
CA SER A 110 -23.14 48.33 -3.11
C SER A 110 -23.90 47.48 -4.14
N PRO A 111 -25.01 46.82 -3.80
CA PRO A 111 -25.88 46.21 -4.80
C PRO A 111 -26.65 47.32 -5.52
N ARG A 112 -26.45 47.44 -6.83
CA ARG A 112 -27.28 48.27 -7.69
C ARG A 112 -28.69 47.67 -7.77
N GLN A 113 -29.65 48.52 -7.48
CA GLN A 113 -31.08 48.29 -7.61
C GLN A 113 -31.44 47.84 -9.04
N SER A 114 -32.28 46.83 -9.13
CA SER A 114 -33.15 46.59 -10.28
C SER A 114 -34.54 46.34 -9.72
N THR A 115 -35.41 47.29 -10.02
CA THR A 115 -36.83 47.38 -9.72
C THR A 115 -37.61 46.20 -10.28
N CYS A 116 -38.61 45.69 -9.54
CA CYS A 116 -39.97 45.41 -10.03
C CYS A 116 -40.89 44.95 -8.88
N ALA A 117 -41.90 45.80 -8.64
CA ALA A 117 -43.26 45.64 -8.08
C ALA A 117 -43.67 44.50 -7.12
N ALA A 118 -44.48 44.94 -6.14
CA ALA A 118 -45.13 44.25 -5.03
C ALA A 118 -46.14 43.14 -5.36
N ALA A 119 -46.26 42.18 -4.43
CA ALA A 119 -47.56 41.76 -3.89
C ALA A 119 -47.36 41.14 -2.49
N ASN A 120 -48.11 41.66 -1.52
CA ASN A 120 -48.24 41.17 -0.14
C ASN A 120 -48.85 39.76 -0.10
N THR A 121 -48.46 38.95 0.88
CA THR A 121 -49.33 38.56 2.02
C THR A 121 -48.53 37.76 3.05
N ASP A 122 -48.79 38.09 4.31
CA ASP A 122 -48.36 37.45 5.55
C ASP A 122 -48.47 35.93 5.54
N THR A 123 -47.54 35.24 6.22
CA THR A 123 -47.81 34.41 7.42
C THR A 123 -46.46 33.89 7.97
N SER A 124 -46.08 34.29 9.19
CA SER A 124 -45.01 33.63 9.97
C SER A 124 -45.59 32.42 10.71
N PRO A 125 -44.77 31.40 11.05
CA PRO A 125 -44.26 31.38 12.42
C PRO A 125 -42.79 30.96 12.54
N ALA A 126 -42.26 31.31 13.72
CA ALA A 126 -40.87 31.27 14.15
C ALA A 126 -40.23 29.87 14.19
N VAL A 127 -38.93 29.81 13.87
CA VAL A 127 -38.02 28.76 14.36
C VAL A 127 -36.73 29.41 14.84
N SER A 128 -36.46 29.18 16.12
CA SER A 128 -35.34 29.66 16.91
C SER A 128 -34.01 29.13 16.38
N THR A 129 -33.08 30.04 16.13
CA THR A 129 -31.66 29.75 15.85
C THR A 129 -30.96 29.41 17.17
N THR A 130 -30.73 28.13 17.43
CA THR A 130 -29.77 27.69 18.45
C THR A 130 -28.39 27.58 17.82
N THR A 131 -27.54 28.53 18.15
CA THR A 131 -26.08 28.50 17.97
C THR A 131 -25.50 27.38 18.85
N PRO A 132 -24.75 26.40 18.30
CA PRO A 132 -23.90 25.56 19.12
C PRO A 132 -22.62 26.33 19.42
N SER A 133 -22.44 26.69 20.69
CA SER A 133 -21.16 27.07 21.26
C SER A 133 -20.22 25.86 21.23
N THR A 134 -19.12 25.91 20.48
CA THR A 134 -18.05 24.93 20.61
C THR A 134 -16.82 25.64 21.16
N GLN A 135 -16.55 25.39 22.44
CA GLN A 135 -15.27 25.69 23.08
C GLN A 135 -14.19 24.88 22.34
N SER A 136 -13.27 25.59 21.68
CA SER A 136 -12.14 24.98 20.99
C SER A 136 -11.00 24.77 21.98
N THR A 137 -10.96 23.62 22.64
CA THR A 137 -9.72 23.09 23.19
C THR A 137 -8.83 22.65 22.02
N ALA A 138 -7.62 23.20 21.97
CA ALA A 138 -6.58 22.74 21.06
C ALA A 138 -6.11 21.36 21.54
N THR A 139 -6.60 20.30 20.91
CA THR A 139 -6.12 18.92 21.09
C THR A 139 -5.95 18.30 19.71
N ASP A 140 -4.75 17.77 19.50
CA ASP A 140 -4.34 16.75 18.53
C ASP A 140 -4.69 16.95 17.05
N VAL A 141 -3.65 16.87 16.21
CA VAL A 141 -3.84 16.51 14.80
C VAL A 141 -4.31 15.06 14.78
N ALA A 142 -5.61 14.86 14.97
CA ALA A 142 -6.27 13.56 14.91
C ALA A 142 -6.18 13.06 13.47
N TYR A 143 -5.31 12.07 13.24
CA TYR A 143 -5.40 11.23 12.06
C TYR A 143 -6.70 10.41 12.15
N PRO A 144 -7.40 10.18 11.02
CA PRO A 144 -8.65 9.41 10.98
C PRO A 144 -8.60 8.14 11.84
N SER A 145 -9.33 8.14 12.95
CA SER A 145 -9.30 7.02 13.90
C SER A 145 -10.22 5.86 13.47
N SER A 146 -11.13 6.11 12.52
CA SER A 146 -12.10 5.11 12.05
C SER A 146 -11.83 4.69 10.60
N ALA A 147 -11.99 3.39 10.31
CA ALA A 147 -11.97 2.82 8.95
C ALA A 147 -13.00 3.50 8.02
N THR A 148 -14.04 4.12 8.59
CA THR A 148 -15.10 4.86 7.91
C THR A 148 -14.59 6.08 7.14
N GLU A 149 -13.57 6.77 7.64
CA GLU A 149 -13.01 7.98 6.99
C GLU A 149 -12.13 7.67 5.78
N ILE A 150 -11.56 6.46 5.72
CA ILE A 150 -10.71 6.02 4.61
C ILE A 150 -11.56 5.68 3.37
N TRP A 151 -12.81 5.27 3.55
CA TRP A 151 -13.67 4.82 2.45
C TRP A 151 -14.08 5.93 1.48
N PHE A 152 -14.12 7.18 1.92
CA PHE A 152 -14.31 8.33 1.03
C PHE A 152 -13.28 8.40 -0.11
N GLN A 153 -12.13 7.75 0.06
CA GLN A 153 -11.01 7.76 -0.87
C GLN A 153 -11.11 6.65 -1.93
N VAL A 154 -12.15 5.83 -1.89
CA VAL A 154 -12.36 4.70 -2.79
C VAL A 154 -13.46 5.02 -3.80
N GLY A 155 -13.20 4.74 -5.07
CA GLY A 155 -14.21 4.85 -6.12
C GLY A 155 -13.96 3.89 -7.28
N ILE A 156 -14.68 4.10 -8.38
CA ILE A 156 -14.60 3.26 -9.58
C ILE A 156 -13.84 4.02 -10.66
N GLY A 157 -12.77 3.41 -11.18
CA GLY A 157 -11.92 3.93 -12.25
C GLY A 157 -12.61 3.87 -13.61
N GLU A 158 -11.95 4.44 -14.63
CA GLU A 158 -12.46 4.42 -16.01
C GLU A 158 -12.59 3.00 -16.59
N ASP A 159 -11.78 2.06 -16.07
CA ASP A 159 -11.78 0.64 -16.40
C ASP A 159 -12.85 -0.18 -15.64
N GLY A 160 -13.64 0.47 -14.77
CA GLY A 160 -14.61 -0.20 -13.90
C GLY A 160 -13.97 -0.87 -12.67
N GLY A 161 -12.65 -0.79 -12.52
CA GLY A 161 -11.94 -1.32 -11.36
C GLY A 161 -12.07 -0.39 -10.14
N VAL A 162 -11.86 -0.93 -8.94
CA VAL A 162 -11.75 -0.10 -7.75
C VAL A 162 -10.44 0.68 -7.82
N VAL A 163 -10.52 1.99 -7.64
CA VAL A 163 -9.37 2.89 -7.58
C VAL A 163 -9.35 3.62 -6.26
N TYR A 164 -8.14 3.88 -5.78
CA TYR A 164 -7.91 4.62 -4.55
C TYR A 164 -7.29 5.98 -4.89
N ASN A 165 -8.02 7.04 -4.57
CA ASN A 165 -7.58 8.41 -4.77
C ASN A 165 -7.97 9.22 -3.54
N GLY A 166 -6.99 9.61 -2.73
CA GLY A 166 -7.21 10.44 -1.55
C GLY A 166 -7.91 11.78 -1.86
N PRO A 167 -8.42 12.50 -0.85
CA PRO A 167 -9.23 13.71 -1.03
C PRO A 167 -8.47 14.87 -1.69
N THR A 168 -7.13 14.82 -1.69
CA THR A 168 -6.26 15.79 -2.37
C THR A 168 -6.07 15.48 -3.86
N SER A 169 -6.49 14.31 -4.33
CA SER A 169 -6.33 13.88 -5.72
C SER A 169 -7.34 14.58 -6.63
N ARG A 170 -6.87 15.08 -7.78
CA ARG A 170 -7.75 15.53 -8.87
C ARG A 170 -8.60 14.38 -9.44
N PHE A 171 -8.14 13.14 -9.28
CA PHE A 171 -8.81 11.92 -9.73
C PHE A 171 -9.66 11.27 -8.63
N HIS A 172 -9.90 11.98 -7.53
CA HIS A 172 -10.83 11.56 -6.50
C HIS A 172 -12.21 11.30 -7.14
N ALA A 173 -12.53 10.02 -7.32
CA ALA A 173 -13.86 9.60 -7.69
C ALA A 173 -14.77 9.92 -6.48
N GLY A 174 -15.97 10.44 -6.74
CA GLY A 174 -16.94 10.67 -5.67
C GLY A 174 -17.13 9.37 -4.88
N ALA A 175 -17.17 9.48 -3.55
CA ALA A 175 -17.28 8.33 -2.66
C ALA A 175 -18.40 7.39 -3.14
N LEU A 176 -18.14 6.08 -3.12
CA LEU A 176 -19.21 5.10 -3.28
C LEU A 176 -20.25 5.36 -2.18
N GLU A 177 -21.40 5.92 -2.55
CA GLU A 177 -22.49 6.18 -1.60
C GLU A 177 -22.85 4.88 -0.88
N GLU A 178 -22.92 4.90 0.44
CA GLU A 178 -23.37 3.78 1.28
C GLU A 178 -24.83 3.37 1.01
N SER A 179 -25.52 4.05 0.08
CA SER A 179 -26.95 3.97 -0.22
C SER A 179 -27.42 2.66 -0.88
N SER A 180 -26.57 1.64 -1.05
CA SER A 180 -26.96 0.35 -1.64
C SER A 180 -26.95 -0.85 -0.68
N MET A 181 -26.60 -0.66 0.59
CA MET A 181 -26.85 -1.66 1.63
C MET A 181 -27.93 -1.12 2.57
N ALA A 182 -29.16 -1.61 2.43
CA ALA A 182 -30.27 -1.19 3.28
C ALA A 182 -29.90 -1.38 4.77
N PRO A 183 -30.04 -0.35 5.62
CA PRO A 183 -29.82 -0.50 7.04
C PRO A 183 -31.01 -1.25 7.63
N THR A 184 -30.80 -2.52 8.00
CA THR A 184 -31.65 -3.14 9.03
C THR A 184 -31.42 -2.37 10.33
N SER A 185 -32.49 -2.00 11.01
CA SER A 185 -32.58 -1.01 12.08
C SER A 185 -31.89 -1.38 13.40
N GLU A 186 -30.63 -1.79 13.38
CA GLU A 186 -29.80 -2.05 14.58
C GLU A 186 -28.37 -1.44 14.49
N ALA A 187 -28.10 -0.60 13.49
CA ALA A 187 -26.78 -0.01 13.28
C ALA A 187 -26.60 1.35 13.98
N ASN A 188 -26.57 1.34 15.31
CA ASN A 188 -26.17 2.51 16.12
C ASN A 188 -24.97 2.24 17.04
N ASN A 189 -24.11 1.28 16.67
CA ASN A 189 -22.77 1.16 17.22
C ASN A 189 -21.78 1.06 16.07
N ALA A 190 -20.79 1.96 16.05
CA ALA A 190 -19.60 1.85 15.21
C ALA A 190 -18.78 0.64 15.68
N SER A 191 -19.23 -0.55 15.29
CA SER A 191 -18.50 -1.79 15.43
C SER A 191 -18.01 -2.17 14.03
N THR A 192 -16.73 -2.47 13.93
CA THR A 192 -16.13 -3.28 12.87
C THR A 192 -17.17 -4.25 12.30
N VAL A 193 -17.37 -4.27 10.99
CA VAL A 193 -18.24 -5.24 10.30
C VAL A 193 -17.71 -6.63 10.63
N SER A 194 -18.19 -7.22 11.72
CA SER A 194 -17.77 -8.54 12.16
C SER A 194 -18.45 -9.54 11.23
N ILE A 195 -17.62 -10.30 10.51
CA ILE A 195 -18.11 -11.42 9.72
C ILE A 195 -18.91 -12.32 10.66
N SER A 196 -20.16 -12.62 10.32
CA SER A 196 -20.99 -13.50 11.14
C SER A 196 -20.30 -14.85 11.35
N GLU A 197 -20.43 -15.41 12.55
CA GLU A 197 -19.76 -16.68 12.91
C GLU A 197 -20.00 -17.82 11.89
N PRO A 198 -21.21 -17.99 11.31
CA PRO A 198 -21.43 -18.98 10.26
C PRO A 198 -20.64 -18.70 8.97
N LYS A 199 -20.52 -17.43 8.56
CA LYS A 199 -19.74 -17.04 7.37
C LYS A 199 -18.25 -17.25 7.62
N ARG A 200 -17.76 -16.93 8.82
CA ARG A 200 -16.37 -17.20 9.25
C ARG A 200 -16.07 -18.70 9.21
N ALA A 201 -16.95 -19.54 9.76
CA ALA A 201 -16.78 -20.99 9.74
C ALA A 201 -16.74 -21.57 8.31
N ALA A 202 -17.60 -21.10 7.41
CA ALA A 202 -17.59 -21.53 6.00
C ALA A 202 -16.30 -21.13 5.27
N GLN A 203 -15.75 -19.93 5.55
CA GLN A 203 -14.46 -19.50 5.03
C GLN A 203 -13.33 -20.41 5.52
N VAL A 204 -13.30 -20.73 6.82
CA VAL A 204 -12.30 -21.64 7.41
C VAL A 204 -12.36 -23.03 6.77
N GLU A 205 -13.56 -23.56 6.51
CA GLU A 205 -13.70 -24.88 5.87
C GLU A 205 -13.25 -24.89 4.41
N THR A 206 -13.47 -23.78 3.69
CA THR A 206 -12.93 -23.58 2.34
C THR A 206 -11.40 -23.61 2.36
N LEU A 207 -10.79 -22.92 3.31
CA LEU A 207 -9.33 -22.87 3.47
C LEU A 207 -8.76 -24.25 3.86
N ARG A 208 -9.43 -24.99 4.75
CA ARG A 208 -9.08 -26.38 5.10
C ARG A 208 -9.04 -27.27 3.87
N SER A 209 -10.07 -27.16 3.02
CA SER A 209 -10.16 -27.94 1.78
C SER A 209 -9.00 -27.64 0.83
N GLN A 210 -8.60 -26.37 0.69
CA GLN A 210 -7.45 -25.99 -0.13
C GLN A 210 -6.14 -26.57 0.40
N TRP A 211 -5.94 -26.58 1.72
CA TRP A 211 -4.77 -27.22 2.31
C TRP A 211 -4.70 -28.71 2.01
N SER A 212 -5.83 -29.42 2.08
CA SER A 212 -5.88 -30.84 1.75
C SER A 212 -5.53 -31.09 0.28
N LEU A 213 -6.01 -30.24 -0.64
CA LEU A 213 -5.69 -30.33 -2.07
C LEU A 213 -4.22 -30.04 -2.38
N MET A 214 -3.57 -29.20 -1.58
CA MET A 214 -2.16 -28.85 -1.76
C MET A 214 -1.27 -30.09 -1.75
N ASP A 215 -1.41 -30.95 -0.73
CA ASP A 215 -0.59 -32.17 -0.61
C ASP A 215 -1.10 -33.29 -1.53
N SER A 216 -2.43 -33.46 -1.62
CA SER A 216 -3.01 -34.61 -2.33
C SER A 216 -3.07 -34.47 -3.85
N ALA A 217 -3.10 -33.24 -4.38
CA ALA A 217 -3.30 -32.99 -5.80
C ALA A 217 -2.22 -32.08 -6.41
N TRP A 218 -1.97 -30.90 -5.83
CA TRP A 218 -1.15 -29.88 -6.50
C TRP A 218 0.35 -30.18 -6.47
N LEU A 219 0.89 -30.63 -5.33
CA LEU A 219 2.30 -31.02 -5.24
C LEU A 219 2.67 -32.14 -6.23
N PRO A 220 1.92 -33.25 -6.34
CA PRO A 220 2.16 -34.26 -7.37
C PRO A 220 2.13 -33.72 -8.80
N LEU A 221 1.21 -32.80 -9.12
CA LEU A 221 1.12 -32.18 -10.45
C LEU A 221 2.35 -31.32 -10.78
N ILE A 222 2.91 -30.63 -9.79
CA ILE A 222 4.15 -29.86 -9.97
C ILE A 222 5.31 -30.81 -10.23
N GLN A 223 5.47 -31.85 -9.41
CA GLN A 223 6.57 -32.82 -9.51
C GLN A 223 6.60 -33.58 -10.85
N ALA A 224 5.45 -33.70 -11.53
CA ALA A 224 5.35 -34.30 -12.85
C ALA A 224 5.91 -33.41 -13.98
N LYS A 225 6.10 -32.10 -13.74
CA LYS A 225 6.65 -31.16 -14.73
C LYS A 225 8.18 -31.24 -14.74
N PRO A 226 8.86 -31.15 -15.90
CA PRO A 226 10.32 -31.14 -15.94
C PRO A 226 10.93 -29.82 -15.48
N LEU A 227 10.26 -28.70 -15.77
CA LEU A 227 10.72 -27.35 -15.43
C LEU A 227 9.68 -26.63 -14.58
N MET A 228 10.15 -25.77 -13.69
CA MET A 228 9.30 -24.99 -12.81
C MET A 228 8.80 -23.72 -13.51
N ASN A 229 7.55 -23.76 -13.98
CA ASN A 229 6.91 -22.66 -14.71
C ASN A 229 7.73 -22.16 -15.91
N GLY A 230 7.82 -20.84 -16.15
CA GLY A 230 8.64 -20.23 -17.20
C GLY A 230 10.08 -19.93 -16.78
N THR A 231 10.50 -20.41 -15.59
CA THR A 231 11.78 -20.01 -14.98
C THR A 231 13.02 -20.61 -15.63
N GLY A 232 12.86 -21.76 -16.31
CA GLY A 232 13.99 -22.56 -16.81
C GLY A 232 14.73 -23.38 -15.74
N VAL A 233 14.25 -23.39 -14.49
CA VAL A 233 14.82 -24.18 -13.39
C VAL A 233 14.21 -25.58 -13.40
N ASP A 234 15.04 -26.61 -13.22
CA ASP A 234 14.58 -28.00 -13.04
C ASP A 234 13.64 -28.10 -11.83
N THR A 235 12.53 -28.81 -11.98
CA THR A 235 11.51 -28.91 -10.93
C THR A 235 12.06 -29.46 -9.63
N LYS A 236 13.00 -30.44 -9.65
CA LYS A 236 13.56 -30.99 -8.41
C LYS A 236 14.35 -29.94 -7.64
N VAL A 237 15.18 -29.17 -8.35
CA VAL A 237 15.95 -28.06 -7.78
C VAL A 237 15.01 -26.97 -7.26
N GLY A 238 14.01 -26.58 -8.05
CA GLY A 238 13.02 -25.59 -7.63
C GLY A 238 12.25 -26.02 -6.38
N MET A 239 11.86 -27.30 -6.28
CA MET A 239 11.16 -27.85 -5.12
C MET A 239 12.05 -27.87 -3.87
N ALA A 240 13.33 -28.24 -4.00
CA ALA A 240 14.28 -28.19 -2.88
C ALA A 240 14.47 -26.76 -2.36
N LEU A 241 14.59 -25.78 -3.26
CA LEU A 241 14.68 -24.36 -2.90
C LEU A 241 13.39 -23.84 -2.24
N LEU A 242 12.22 -24.28 -2.72
CA LEU A 242 10.94 -23.97 -2.06
C LEU A 242 10.88 -24.56 -0.66
N GLU A 243 11.38 -25.79 -0.46
CA GLU A 243 11.41 -26.42 0.85
C GLU A 243 12.27 -25.62 1.85
N ILE A 244 13.46 -25.17 1.44
CA ILE A 244 14.30 -24.25 2.21
C ILE A 244 13.54 -22.97 2.56
N TYR A 245 12.83 -22.39 1.59
CA TYR A 245 12.03 -21.20 1.84
C TYR A 245 10.93 -21.45 2.89
N TRP A 246 10.18 -22.55 2.78
CA TRP A 246 9.10 -22.88 3.72
C TRP A 246 9.61 -23.19 5.13
N THR A 247 10.79 -23.78 5.26
CA THR A 247 11.35 -24.19 6.56
C THR A 247 12.02 -23.04 7.31
N TRP A 248 12.78 -22.20 6.61
CA TRP A 248 13.68 -21.23 7.26
C TRP A 248 13.28 -19.76 7.10
N LEU A 249 12.56 -19.40 6.04
CA LEU A 249 12.38 -18.00 5.62
C LEU A 249 10.93 -17.53 5.70
N HIS A 250 10.01 -18.36 5.22
CA HIS A 250 8.58 -18.11 5.24
C HIS A 250 8.02 -17.90 6.66
N PRO A 251 8.41 -18.67 7.70
CA PRO A 251 7.80 -18.54 9.03
C PRO A 251 7.99 -17.17 9.69
N LEU A 252 9.09 -16.47 9.40
CA LEU A 252 9.39 -15.16 9.98
C LEU A 252 8.56 -14.01 9.37
N HIS A 253 8.19 -14.13 8.10
CA HIS A 253 7.64 -13.00 7.35
C HIS A 253 6.30 -13.29 6.69
N ASN A 254 6.00 -14.54 6.33
CA ASN A 254 4.72 -14.98 5.79
C ASN A 254 4.17 -14.16 4.60
N CYS A 255 5.03 -13.57 3.77
CA CYS A 255 4.60 -12.71 2.64
C CYS A 255 3.85 -13.46 1.54
N VAL A 256 4.16 -14.75 1.35
CA VAL A 256 3.57 -15.60 0.32
C VAL A 256 2.65 -16.62 0.97
N TYR A 257 1.37 -16.62 0.60
CA TYR A 257 0.43 -17.62 1.09
C TYR A 257 0.61 -18.94 0.34
N ARG A 258 1.13 -19.95 1.05
CA ARG A 258 1.61 -21.22 0.48
C ARG A 258 0.54 -21.96 -0.37
N PRO A 259 -0.72 -22.16 0.08
CA PRO A 259 -1.73 -22.83 -0.75
C PRO A 259 -1.98 -22.14 -2.10
N CYS A 260 -2.08 -20.81 -2.14
CA CYS A 260 -2.26 -20.07 -3.39
C CYS A 260 -1.06 -20.22 -4.32
N LEU A 261 0.17 -20.08 -3.80
CA LEU A 261 1.37 -20.22 -4.63
C LEU A 261 1.46 -21.63 -5.23
N ILE A 262 1.23 -22.67 -4.42
CA ILE A 262 1.33 -24.07 -4.86
C ILE A 262 0.20 -24.41 -5.85
N MET A 263 -1.03 -23.94 -5.62
CA MET A 263 -2.14 -24.10 -6.58
C MET A 263 -1.79 -23.48 -7.93
N ASP A 264 -1.32 -22.23 -7.94
CA ASP A 264 -1.02 -21.50 -9.18
C ASP A 264 0.24 -22.04 -9.87
N LEU A 265 1.21 -22.58 -9.12
CA LEU A 265 2.34 -23.28 -9.70
C LEU A 265 1.92 -24.61 -10.39
N ALA A 266 0.92 -25.29 -9.83
CA ALA A 266 0.36 -26.51 -10.41
C ALA A 266 -0.52 -26.24 -11.63
N LEU A 267 -1.43 -25.27 -11.53
CA LEU A 267 -2.52 -25.06 -12.50
C LEU A 267 -2.35 -23.83 -13.38
N GLY A 268 -1.40 -22.95 -13.07
CA GLY A 268 -1.31 -21.60 -13.60
C GLY A 268 -2.25 -20.65 -12.85
N GLY A 269 -1.82 -19.41 -12.62
CA GLY A 269 -2.64 -18.40 -11.97
C GLY A 269 -1.87 -17.11 -11.68
N GLN A 270 -2.55 -16.16 -11.04
CA GLN A 270 -2.07 -14.79 -10.85
C GLN A 270 -1.21 -14.59 -9.58
N TYR A 271 -1.12 -15.59 -8.70
CA TYR A 271 -0.36 -15.56 -7.45
C TYR A 271 1.00 -16.29 -7.56
N CYS A 272 1.35 -16.76 -8.76
CA CYS A 272 2.67 -17.30 -9.08
C CYS A 272 3.21 -16.64 -10.35
N SER A 273 4.35 -15.93 -10.23
CA SER A 273 5.07 -15.39 -11.38
C SER A 273 6.52 -15.84 -11.38
N ASP A 274 7.16 -15.85 -12.55
CA ASP A 274 8.58 -16.18 -12.66
C ASP A 274 9.44 -15.21 -11.84
N PHE A 275 9.06 -13.92 -11.80
CA PHE A 275 9.73 -12.93 -10.95
C PHE A 275 9.71 -13.34 -9.47
N LEU A 276 8.53 -13.70 -8.95
CA LEU A 276 8.38 -14.15 -7.56
C LEU A 276 9.20 -15.41 -7.29
N LEU A 277 9.15 -16.40 -8.17
CA LEU A 277 9.93 -17.63 -8.03
C LEU A 277 11.44 -17.35 -8.02
N MET A 278 11.95 -16.49 -8.91
CA MET A 278 13.36 -16.09 -8.90
C MET A 278 13.76 -15.40 -7.59
N CYS A 279 12.90 -14.55 -7.03
CA CYS A 279 13.17 -13.93 -5.73
C CYS A 279 13.21 -14.96 -4.60
N ILE A 280 12.27 -15.91 -4.57
CA ILE A 280 12.24 -16.99 -3.58
C ILE A 280 13.51 -17.84 -3.68
N PHE A 281 13.87 -18.29 -4.89
CA PHE A 281 15.06 -19.10 -5.13
C PHE A 281 16.35 -18.35 -4.76
N ALA A 282 16.45 -17.07 -5.10
CA ALA A 282 17.60 -16.23 -4.74
C ALA A 282 17.79 -16.10 -3.22
N LEU A 283 16.70 -16.00 -2.45
CA LEU A 283 16.76 -15.92 -1.00
C LEU A 283 17.09 -17.30 -0.39
N ALA A 284 16.40 -18.35 -0.84
CA ALA A 284 16.59 -19.72 -0.37
C ALA A 284 18.01 -20.24 -0.64
N ALA A 285 18.56 -20.02 -1.84
CA ALA A 285 19.88 -20.50 -2.25
C ALA A 285 21.03 -20.02 -1.34
N ARG A 286 20.83 -18.94 -0.57
CA ARG A 286 21.83 -18.51 0.42
C ARG A 286 22.09 -19.54 1.52
N HIS A 287 21.07 -20.33 1.83
CA HIS A 287 21.10 -21.38 2.86
C HIS A 287 21.69 -22.70 2.35
N LEU A 288 21.92 -22.84 1.04
CA LEU A 288 22.61 -24.01 0.50
C LEU A 288 24.07 -24.03 0.97
N THR A 289 24.60 -25.24 1.17
CA THR A 289 26.03 -25.44 1.35
C THR A 289 26.76 -25.31 0.00
N GLU A 290 28.06 -25.02 0.00
CA GLU A 290 28.84 -24.87 -1.25
C GLU A 290 28.88 -26.14 -2.12
N GLN A 291 28.58 -27.30 -1.52
CA GLN A 291 28.62 -28.61 -2.17
C GLN A 291 27.27 -29.34 -2.08
N ASP A 292 26.16 -28.61 -2.01
CA ASP A 292 24.85 -29.24 -1.85
C ASP A 292 24.51 -30.13 -3.06
N PRO A 293 24.42 -31.46 -2.88
CA PRO A 293 24.24 -32.39 -4.00
C PRO A 293 22.84 -32.30 -4.62
N SER A 294 21.87 -31.70 -3.92
CA SER A 294 20.50 -31.51 -4.44
C SER A 294 20.41 -30.37 -5.47
N CYS A 295 21.34 -29.41 -5.40
CA CYS A 295 21.31 -28.16 -6.16
C CYS A 295 22.72 -27.81 -6.70
N PRO A 296 23.29 -28.64 -7.61
CA PRO A 296 24.62 -28.37 -8.16
C PRO A 296 24.64 -27.05 -8.93
N ASP A 297 25.76 -26.32 -8.83
CA ASP A 297 26.03 -25.09 -9.58
C ASP A 297 25.09 -23.89 -9.34
N ILE A 298 24.18 -23.97 -8.35
CA ILE A 298 23.30 -22.85 -7.97
C ILE A 298 24.05 -21.75 -7.20
N GLY A 299 25.14 -22.13 -6.50
CA GLY A 299 25.89 -21.24 -5.63
C GLY A 299 24.99 -20.57 -4.59
N LYS A 300 25.20 -19.27 -4.34
CA LYS A 300 24.39 -18.46 -3.40
C LYS A 300 23.24 -17.70 -4.07
N GLY A 301 22.83 -18.11 -5.27
CA GLY A 301 21.66 -17.58 -5.98
C GLY A 301 21.87 -16.22 -6.68
N GLU A 302 23.10 -15.85 -7.06
CA GLU A 302 23.36 -14.59 -7.79
C GLU A 302 22.71 -14.57 -9.18
N ASP A 303 22.68 -15.71 -9.88
CA ASP A 303 22.02 -15.81 -11.19
C ASP A 303 20.50 -15.64 -11.08
N PHE A 304 19.88 -16.16 -10.02
CA PHE A 304 18.47 -15.90 -9.73
C PHE A 304 18.20 -14.42 -9.46
N VAL A 305 19.09 -13.71 -8.75
CA VAL A 305 18.96 -12.25 -8.57
C VAL A 305 19.08 -11.51 -9.89
N LYS A 306 20.06 -11.87 -10.73
CA LYS A 306 20.25 -11.25 -12.04
C LYS A 306 18.97 -11.42 -12.87
N ARG A 307 18.42 -12.64 -12.91
CA ARG A 307 17.18 -12.93 -13.63
C ARG A 307 15.97 -12.21 -13.04
N ALA A 308 15.83 -12.17 -11.71
CA ALA A 308 14.77 -11.42 -11.05
C ALA A 308 14.79 -9.93 -11.42
N LYS A 309 15.97 -9.31 -11.51
CA LYS A 309 16.10 -7.91 -11.92
C LYS A 309 15.72 -7.67 -13.38
N GLU A 310 16.03 -8.61 -14.27
CA GLU A 310 15.59 -8.56 -15.67
C GLU A 310 14.06 -8.65 -15.78
N LEU A 311 13.45 -9.57 -15.03
CA LEU A 311 12.00 -9.75 -14.98
C LEU A 311 11.30 -8.55 -14.34
N LEU A 312 11.90 -7.94 -13.31
CA LEU A 312 11.34 -6.75 -12.66
C LEU A 312 11.08 -5.62 -13.65
N LEU A 313 11.93 -5.43 -14.66
CA LEU A 313 11.71 -4.42 -15.70
C LEU A 313 10.39 -4.66 -16.47
N GLN A 314 10.04 -5.93 -16.70
CA GLN A 314 8.80 -6.33 -17.36
C GLN A 314 7.61 -6.12 -16.43
N GLU A 315 7.76 -6.48 -15.15
CA GLU A 315 6.76 -6.22 -14.11
C GLU A 315 6.44 -4.71 -14.00
N MET A 316 7.44 -3.84 -14.15
CA MET A 316 7.26 -2.38 -14.12
C MET A 316 6.55 -1.81 -15.35
N ALA A 317 6.42 -2.60 -16.43
CA ALA A 317 5.68 -2.19 -17.61
C ALA A 317 4.18 -2.48 -17.51
N ALA A 318 3.73 -3.22 -16.50
CA ALA A 318 2.32 -3.51 -16.28
C ALA A 318 1.52 -2.25 -15.91
N GLU A 319 0.25 -2.21 -16.33
CA GLU A 319 -0.64 -1.06 -16.04
C GLU A 319 -0.95 -0.91 -14.54
N LYS A 320 -0.95 -2.03 -13.79
CA LYS A 320 -1.17 -2.06 -12.35
C LYS A 320 -0.17 -3.00 -11.68
N PRO A 321 0.26 -2.70 -10.44
CA PRO A 321 1.07 -3.63 -9.66
C PRO A 321 0.34 -4.95 -9.41
N SER A 322 1.08 -6.06 -9.41
CA SER A 322 0.53 -7.37 -9.07
C SER A 322 0.97 -7.83 -7.68
N ILE A 323 0.19 -8.73 -7.07
CA ILE A 323 0.50 -9.34 -5.77
C ILE A 323 1.88 -10.06 -5.79
N PRO A 324 2.20 -10.90 -6.79
CA PRO A 324 3.53 -11.50 -6.92
C PRO A 324 4.67 -10.48 -7.05
N THR A 325 4.46 -9.35 -7.74
CA THR A 325 5.48 -8.29 -7.84
C THR A 325 5.81 -7.73 -6.46
N ILE A 326 4.79 -7.44 -5.65
CA ILE A 326 4.97 -6.89 -4.30
C ILE A 326 5.68 -7.92 -3.41
N GLN A 327 5.23 -9.18 -3.44
CA GLN A 327 5.84 -10.29 -2.70
C GLN A 327 7.31 -10.49 -3.07
N GLY A 328 7.62 -10.53 -4.37
CA GLY A 328 8.97 -10.70 -4.87
C GLY A 328 9.88 -9.54 -4.49
N LEU A 329 9.39 -8.29 -4.54
CA LEU A 329 10.15 -7.12 -4.13
C LEU A 329 10.48 -7.12 -2.62
N LEU A 330 9.56 -7.54 -1.75
CA LEU A 330 9.85 -7.69 -0.31
C LEU A 330 10.95 -8.74 -0.08
N ILE A 331 10.84 -9.90 -0.73
CA ILE A 331 11.82 -11.00 -0.64
C ILE A 331 13.18 -10.56 -1.19
N LEU A 332 13.21 -9.91 -2.35
CA LEU A 332 14.43 -9.38 -2.97
C LEU A 332 15.06 -8.29 -2.09
N GLY A 333 14.24 -7.45 -1.48
CA GLY A 333 14.66 -6.43 -0.53
C GLY A 333 15.42 -7.03 0.64
N GLY A 334 14.80 -8.01 1.32
CA GLY A 334 15.42 -8.78 2.39
C GLY A 334 16.72 -9.47 1.95
N ARG A 335 16.71 -10.11 0.78
CA ARG A 335 17.89 -10.76 0.20
C ARG A 335 19.06 -9.79 0.03
N GLN A 336 18.83 -8.60 -0.56
CA GLN A 336 19.88 -7.62 -0.79
C GLN A 336 20.44 -7.08 0.53
N CYS A 337 19.57 -6.77 1.50
CA CYS A 337 20.01 -6.35 2.84
C CYS A 337 20.91 -7.41 3.48
N ALA A 338 20.53 -8.68 3.41
CA ALA A 338 21.26 -9.76 4.03
C ALA A 338 22.60 -10.08 3.35
N VAL A 339 22.91 -9.51 2.16
CA VAL A 339 24.26 -9.56 1.53
C VAL A 339 25.02 -8.24 1.66
N GLY A 340 24.57 -7.34 2.54
CA GLY A 340 25.21 -6.03 2.77
C GLY A 340 24.81 -4.94 1.78
N LYS A 341 23.93 -5.20 0.82
CA LYS A 341 23.40 -4.22 -0.14
C LYS A 341 22.18 -3.51 0.43
N SER A 342 22.35 -2.89 1.60
CA SER A 342 21.27 -2.28 2.39
C SER A 342 20.49 -1.19 1.65
N SER A 343 21.17 -0.33 0.89
CA SER A 343 20.50 0.72 0.10
C SER A 343 19.61 0.14 -1.00
N GLU A 344 20.07 -0.92 -1.65
CA GLU A 344 19.31 -1.64 -2.68
C GLU A 344 18.09 -2.33 -2.06
N GLY A 345 18.28 -3.01 -0.93
CA GLY A 345 17.20 -3.68 -0.23
C GLY A 345 16.14 -2.72 0.32
N TRP A 346 16.55 -1.55 0.82
CA TRP A 346 15.64 -0.47 1.22
C TRP A 346 14.78 0.03 0.06
N LEU A 347 15.37 0.25 -1.13
CA LEU A 347 14.65 0.71 -2.31
C LEU A 347 13.63 -0.32 -2.80
N TYR A 348 14.00 -1.60 -2.86
CA TYR A 348 13.05 -2.67 -3.25
C TYR A 348 11.86 -2.76 -2.29
N THR A 349 12.12 -2.68 -0.98
CA THR A 349 11.06 -2.68 0.03
C THR A 349 10.15 -1.45 -0.11
N GLY A 350 10.73 -0.26 -0.31
CA GLY A 350 9.95 0.96 -0.54
C GLY A 350 9.07 0.90 -1.79
N MET A 351 9.56 0.28 -2.88
CA MET A 351 8.74 0.03 -4.07
C MET A 351 7.57 -0.91 -3.78
N ALA A 352 7.81 -2.01 -3.06
CA ALA A 352 6.75 -2.94 -2.66
C ALA A 352 5.66 -2.24 -1.85
N ILE A 353 6.04 -1.43 -0.85
CA ILE A 353 5.09 -0.69 -0.01
C ILE A 353 4.26 0.29 -0.83
N ARG A 354 4.88 1.04 -1.75
CA ARG A 354 4.16 1.99 -2.61
C ARG A 354 3.20 1.28 -3.56
N MET A 355 3.60 0.15 -4.14
CA MET A 355 2.72 -0.67 -4.98
C MET A 355 1.54 -1.23 -4.19
N MET A 356 1.78 -1.70 -2.97
CA MET A 356 0.73 -2.20 -2.08
C MET A 356 -0.31 -1.11 -1.76
N ILE A 357 0.13 0.13 -1.53
CA ILE A 357 -0.76 1.28 -1.33
C ILE A 357 -1.54 1.61 -2.63
N ASP A 358 -0.89 1.55 -3.78
CA ASP A 358 -1.50 1.82 -5.09
C ASP A 358 -2.67 0.88 -5.39
N ILE A 359 -2.53 -0.42 -5.07
CA ILE A 359 -3.61 -1.40 -5.21
C ILE A 359 -4.58 -1.45 -4.01
N GLY A 360 -4.44 -0.54 -3.03
CA GLY A 360 -5.41 -0.33 -1.96
C GLY A 360 -5.35 -1.33 -0.79
N LEU A 361 -4.25 -2.05 -0.60
CA LEU A 361 -4.14 -3.05 0.49
C LEU A 361 -4.07 -2.41 1.89
N HIS A 362 -3.79 -1.11 2.00
CA HIS A 362 -3.81 -0.35 3.25
C HIS A 362 -5.21 0.07 3.71
N LEU A 363 -6.24 -0.26 2.94
CA LEU A 363 -7.64 0.05 3.22
C LEU A 363 -8.33 -1.12 3.97
N ASP A 364 -9.58 -0.89 4.38
CA ASP A 364 -10.44 -1.89 5.02
C ASP A 364 -10.63 -3.12 4.09
N THR A 365 -9.91 -4.20 4.41
CA THR A 365 -9.84 -5.42 3.62
C THR A 365 -11.17 -6.17 3.56
N PRO A 366 -11.91 -6.40 4.66
CA PRO A 366 -13.25 -7.00 4.60
C PRO A 366 -14.21 -6.33 3.61
N LYS A 367 -14.32 -5.00 3.61
CA LYS A 367 -15.21 -4.27 2.69
C LYS A 367 -14.77 -4.44 1.23
N LEU A 368 -13.46 -4.31 0.97
CA LEU A 368 -12.92 -4.52 -0.37
C LEU A 368 -13.13 -5.97 -0.86
N ALA A 369 -12.99 -6.95 0.03
CA ALA A 369 -13.21 -8.36 -0.27
C ALA A 369 -14.65 -8.61 -0.73
N GLU A 370 -15.64 -7.97 -0.11
CA GLU A 370 -17.04 -8.09 -0.51
C GLU A 370 -17.31 -7.38 -1.85
N LEU A 371 -16.80 -6.17 -2.04
CA LEU A 371 -16.99 -5.39 -3.26
C LEU A 371 -16.33 -6.02 -4.48
N GLN A 372 -15.10 -6.52 -4.32
CA GLN A 372 -14.35 -7.19 -5.38
C GLN A 372 -14.61 -8.70 -5.42
N ARG A 373 -15.46 -9.24 -4.53
CA ARG A 373 -15.82 -10.66 -4.44
C ARG A 373 -14.61 -11.59 -4.35
N TRP A 374 -13.64 -11.23 -3.52
CA TRP A 374 -12.47 -12.07 -3.28
C TRP A 374 -12.86 -13.41 -2.66
N THR A 375 -12.19 -14.48 -3.08
CA THR A 375 -12.31 -15.76 -2.39
C THR A 375 -11.64 -15.71 -1.00
N PRO A 376 -11.92 -16.69 -0.11
CA PRO A 376 -11.25 -16.75 1.19
C PRO A 376 -9.71 -16.78 1.08
N ALA A 377 -9.18 -17.51 0.10
CA ALA A 377 -7.74 -17.63 -0.14
C ALA A 377 -7.10 -16.33 -0.66
N GLU A 378 -7.82 -15.60 -1.51
CA GLU A 378 -7.39 -14.30 -2.00
C GLU A 378 -7.38 -13.22 -0.90
N THR A 379 -8.33 -13.33 0.02
CA THR A 379 -8.40 -12.49 1.23
C THR A 379 -7.24 -12.83 2.16
N GLU A 380 -6.97 -14.11 2.44
CA GLU A 380 -5.81 -14.56 3.22
C GLU A 380 -4.49 -14.06 2.61
N THR A 381 -4.33 -14.19 1.29
CA THR A 381 -3.12 -13.75 0.58
C THR A 381 -2.84 -12.26 0.80
N ARG A 382 -3.86 -11.40 0.63
CA ARG A 382 -3.73 -9.95 0.83
C ARG A 382 -3.50 -9.62 2.30
N LYS A 383 -4.21 -10.30 3.20
CA LYS A 383 -4.07 -10.08 4.64
C LYS A 383 -2.66 -10.38 5.14
N ARG A 384 -2.07 -11.47 4.66
CA ARG A 384 -0.69 -11.88 4.97
C ARG A 384 0.32 -10.93 4.34
N LEU A 385 0.12 -10.57 3.07
CA LEU A 385 1.04 -9.66 2.38
C LEU A 385 1.17 -8.31 3.08
N TYR A 386 0.07 -7.66 3.47
CA TYR A 386 0.17 -6.36 4.14
C TYR A 386 0.79 -6.48 5.53
N ASN A 387 0.41 -7.49 6.33
CA ASN A 387 1.06 -7.74 7.63
C ASN A 387 2.55 -8.04 7.48
N SER A 388 2.94 -8.77 6.44
CA SER A 388 4.33 -9.04 6.12
C SER A 388 5.09 -7.76 5.75
N ALA A 389 4.54 -6.95 4.86
CA ALA A 389 5.12 -5.65 4.50
C ALA A 389 5.26 -4.74 5.72
N TYR A 390 4.27 -4.78 6.63
CA TYR A 390 4.32 -4.09 7.90
C TYR A 390 5.52 -4.55 8.74
N ILE A 391 5.71 -5.86 8.93
CA ILE A 391 6.87 -6.42 9.66
C ILE A 391 8.18 -6.03 8.98
N TRP A 392 8.32 -6.25 7.66
CA TRP A 392 9.51 -5.92 6.89
C TRP A 392 9.93 -4.45 7.01
N ASP A 393 8.96 -3.54 6.91
CA ASP A 393 9.18 -2.11 7.06
C ASP A 393 9.79 -1.80 8.44
N LYS A 394 9.31 -2.42 9.51
CA LYS A 394 9.85 -2.23 10.88
C LYS A 394 11.22 -2.85 11.05
N THR A 395 11.39 -4.12 10.65
CA THR A 395 12.67 -4.84 10.78
C THR A 395 13.79 -4.09 10.05
N LEU A 396 13.54 -3.62 8.82
CA LEU A 396 14.54 -2.87 8.06
C LEU A 396 14.76 -1.47 8.60
N SER A 397 13.69 -0.79 9.03
CA SER A 397 13.79 0.55 9.61
C SER A 397 14.58 0.56 10.91
N LEU A 398 14.37 -0.43 11.79
CA LEU A 398 15.19 -0.64 12.98
C LEU A 398 16.66 -0.91 12.61
N ALA A 399 16.90 -1.87 11.71
CA ALA A 399 18.25 -2.26 11.33
C ALA A 399 19.06 -1.12 10.69
N LEU A 400 18.38 -0.20 10.01
CA LEU A 400 19.02 0.91 9.28
C LEU A 400 18.90 2.26 10.01
N GLY A 401 18.24 2.33 11.16
CA GLY A 401 18.01 3.57 11.90
C GLY A 401 17.15 4.58 11.14
N ARG A 402 16.14 4.11 10.40
CA ARG A 402 15.24 4.95 9.58
C ARG A 402 13.82 4.94 10.14
N PRO A 403 13.00 5.97 9.90
CA PRO A 403 11.58 5.93 10.24
C PRO A 403 10.83 4.90 9.36
N PRO A 404 9.87 4.16 9.93
CA PRO A 404 9.04 3.22 9.17
C PRO A 404 8.02 3.96 8.29
N SER A 405 7.70 3.39 7.13
CA SER A 405 6.70 3.94 6.20
C SER A 405 5.26 3.61 6.61
N LEU A 406 5.05 2.43 7.18
CA LEU A 406 3.74 1.91 7.57
C LEU A 406 3.56 2.03 9.08
N ILE A 407 2.82 3.06 9.50
CA ILE A 407 2.59 3.37 10.92
C ILE A 407 1.41 2.61 11.55
N ARG A 408 0.51 2.06 10.74
CA ARG A 408 -0.71 1.38 11.20
C ARG A 408 -1.05 0.15 10.37
N ARG A 409 -1.83 -0.74 10.98
CA ARG A 409 -2.47 -1.86 10.28
C ARG A 409 -3.97 -1.60 10.07
N PRO A 410 -4.53 -1.97 8.91
CA PRO A 410 -5.94 -1.79 8.63
C PRO A 410 -6.84 -2.85 9.31
N TYR A 411 -6.27 -3.95 9.81
CA TYR A 411 -6.99 -5.01 10.52
C TYR A 411 -6.07 -5.75 11.50
N PRO A 412 -6.63 -6.39 12.55
CA PRO A 412 -5.86 -7.13 13.55
C PRO A 412 -5.29 -8.45 12.98
N SER A 413 -4.25 -9.00 13.60
CA SER A 413 -3.67 -10.29 13.18
C SER A 413 -4.58 -11.48 13.47
N THR A 414 -5.58 -11.32 14.36
CA THR A 414 -6.62 -12.32 14.66
C THR A 414 -7.57 -12.58 13.49
N ASP A 415 -7.54 -11.72 12.46
CA ASP A 415 -8.31 -11.87 11.23
C ASP A 415 -7.66 -12.80 10.19
N ILE A 416 -6.44 -13.28 10.46
CA ILE A 416 -5.83 -14.40 9.73
C ILE A 416 -6.55 -15.67 10.19
N LEU A 417 -7.37 -16.23 9.31
CA LEU A 417 -8.23 -17.37 9.59
C LEU A 417 -7.51 -18.71 9.43
N ASP A 418 -6.60 -18.76 8.46
CA ASP A 418 -5.89 -19.98 8.15
C ASP A 418 -4.71 -20.18 9.11
N LYS A 419 -4.78 -21.25 9.90
CA LYS A 419 -3.71 -21.66 10.82
C LYS A 419 -3.30 -23.11 10.61
N PHE A 420 -3.65 -23.72 9.48
CA PHE A 420 -3.46 -25.16 9.28
C PHE A 420 -1.99 -25.56 9.19
N ASP A 421 -1.11 -24.64 8.78
CA ASP A 421 0.34 -24.85 8.75
C ASP A 421 0.93 -25.07 10.16
N ASP A 422 0.30 -24.54 11.21
CA ASP A 422 0.80 -24.63 12.60
C ASP A 422 0.95 -26.08 13.08
N ALA A 423 0.08 -26.97 12.59
CA ALA A 423 0.07 -28.38 12.96
C ALA A 423 1.06 -29.23 12.15
N ARG A 424 1.69 -28.68 11.10
CA ARG A 424 2.72 -29.42 10.35
C ARG A 424 3.95 -29.61 11.20
N ASN A 425 4.57 -30.77 11.05
CA ASN A 425 5.88 -31.03 11.63
C ASN A 425 6.91 -30.08 11.01
N TRP A 426 7.62 -29.36 11.85
CA TRP A 426 8.82 -28.62 11.55
C TRP A 426 10.02 -29.41 12.05
N GLU A 427 11.03 -29.49 11.19
CA GLU A 427 12.34 -30.04 11.49
C GLU A 427 13.41 -29.28 10.68
N PRO A 428 14.64 -29.20 11.18
CA PRO A 428 15.69 -28.49 10.47
C PRO A 428 16.15 -29.30 9.25
N ILE A 429 16.07 -28.69 8.06
CA ILE A 429 16.59 -29.25 6.81
C ILE A 429 17.93 -28.63 6.44
N HIS A 430 18.78 -29.35 5.70
CA HIS A 430 20.14 -28.92 5.35
C HIS A 430 21.02 -28.57 6.58
N ALA A 431 20.72 -29.19 7.73
CA ALA A 431 21.46 -29.03 8.99
C ALA A 431 21.84 -30.42 9.56
N VAL A 432 22.72 -31.13 8.84
CA VAL A 432 23.02 -32.57 9.08
C VAL A 432 23.42 -32.87 10.53
N GLU A 433 24.16 -31.96 11.16
CA GLU A 433 24.64 -32.11 12.55
C GLU A 433 23.49 -32.14 13.58
N VAL A 434 22.36 -31.49 13.28
CA VAL A 434 21.23 -31.33 14.21
C VAL A 434 20.04 -32.19 13.79
N SER A 435 19.81 -32.31 12.48
CA SER A 435 18.61 -32.93 11.89
C SER A 435 18.38 -34.37 12.37
N ASN A 436 19.43 -35.18 12.47
CA ASN A 436 19.31 -36.59 12.89
C ASN A 436 18.93 -36.79 14.37
N MET A 437 19.09 -35.76 15.21
CA MET A 437 18.79 -35.82 16.64
C MET A 437 17.54 -35.01 17.01
N TYR A 438 17.00 -34.25 16.05
CA TYR A 438 15.87 -33.36 16.27
C TYR A 438 14.56 -34.14 16.22
N THR A 439 13.73 -34.01 17.25
CA THR A 439 12.37 -34.58 17.19
C THR A 439 11.45 -33.56 16.52
N PRO A 440 10.75 -33.90 15.43
CA PRO A 440 9.86 -32.95 14.77
C PRO A 440 8.80 -32.39 15.72
N THR A 441 8.54 -31.09 15.64
CA THR A 441 7.56 -30.39 16.49
C THR A 441 6.55 -29.64 15.63
N PRO A 442 5.35 -29.31 16.13
CA PRO A 442 4.44 -28.46 15.38
C PRO A 442 5.09 -27.12 15.01
N SER A 443 4.91 -26.67 13.76
CA SER A 443 5.59 -25.50 13.23
C SER A 443 5.15 -24.21 13.90
N TRP A 444 3.88 -24.08 14.28
CA TRP A 444 3.27 -22.83 14.75
C TRP A 444 3.47 -21.60 13.85
N ASN A 445 3.74 -21.79 12.55
CA ASN A 445 4.10 -20.73 11.61
C ASN A 445 3.12 -19.54 11.58
N SER A 446 1.83 -19.79 11.43
CA SER A 446 0.80 -18.75 11.33
C SER A 446 0.53 -18.10 12.69
N THR A 447 0.49 -18.87 13.77
CA THR A 447 0.31 -18.29 15.12
C THR A 447 1.51 -17.41 15.50
N THR A 448 2.75 -17.86 15.26
CA THR A 448 3.96 -17.04 15.45
C THR A 448 3.93 -15.77 14.62
N PHE A 449 3.55 -15.86 13.33
CA PHE A 449 3.39 -14.67 12.48
C PHE A 449 2.36 -13.68 13.04
N CYS A 450 1.22 -14.16 13.53
CA CYS A 450 0.21 -13.29 14.15
C CYS A 450 0.73 -12.59 15.41
N THR A 451 1.54 -13.29 16.21
CA THR A 451 2.21 -12.75 17.41
C THR A 451 3.29 -11.74 17.03
N PHE A 452 4.07 -11.97 15.96
CA PHE A 452 5.00 -11.00 15.39
C PHE A 452 4.31 -9.71 14.95
N CYS A 453 3.13 -9.82 14.33
CA CYS A 453 2.37 -8.64 13.92
C CYS A 453 2.02 -7.74 15.11
N GLN A 454 1.64 -8.34 16.24
CA GLN A 454 1.33 -7.61 17.49
C GLN A 454 2.60 -6.96 18.07
N LEU A 455 3.71 -7.71 18.12
CA LEU A 455 5.01 -7.18 18.57
C LEU A 455 5.43 -5.95 17.77
N HIS A 456 5.23 -6.00 16.44
CA HIS A 456 5.60 -4.91 15.56
C HIS A 456 4.67 -3.69 15.63
N GLU A 457 3.51 -3.78 16.26
CA GLU A 457 2.72 -2.60 16.64
C GLU A 457 3.42 -1.83 17.76
N LEU A 458 3.78 -2.52 18.84
CA LEU A 458 4.55 -1.93 19.94
C LEU A 458 5.90 -1.39 19.46
N THR A 459 6.57 -2.13 18.57
CA THR A 459 7.82 -1.69 17.93
C THR A 459 7.63 -0.39 17.16
N THR A 460 6.50 -0.22 16.46
CA THR A 460 6.22 1.00 15.69
C THR A 460 6.06 2.20 16.63
N GLU A 461 5.32 2.04 17.72
CA GLU A 461 5.15 3.08 18.73
C GLU A 461 6.47 3.45 19.39
N MET A 462 7.29 2.46 19.74
CA MET A 462 8.65 2.67 20.22
C MET A 462 9.46 3.51 19.22
N MET A 463 9.51 3.11 17.95
CA MET A 463 10.26 3.84 16.93
C MET A 463 9.78 5.29 16.76
N LEU A 464 8.47 5.54 16.81
CA LEU A 464 7.89 6.87 16.73
C LEU A 464 8.24 7.71 17.96
N LEU A 465 8.24 7.12 19.16
CA LEU A 465 8.65 7.79 20.38
C LEU A 465 10.11 8.27 20.29
N PHE A 466 11.03 7.39 19.88
CA PHE A 466 12.44 7.75 19.70
C PHE A 466 12.67 8.79 18.59
N SER A 467 11.78 8.87 17.59
CA SER A 467 11.93 9.79 16.46
C SER A 467 11.33 11.17 16.70
N ASN A 468 10.27 11.27 17.51
CA ASN A 468 9.40 12.46 17.54
C ASN A 468 9.36 13.19 18.89
N THR A 469 9.98 12.67 19.96
CA THR A 469 9.83 13.27 21.30
C THR A 469 10.97 14.24 21.63
N PRO A 470 10.70 15.56 21.75
CA PRO A 470 11.70 16.56 22.07
C PRO A 470 11.95 16.75 23.57
N SER A 471 11.06 16.27 24.45
CA SER A 471 11.10 16.47 25.92
C SER A 471 11.48 15.19 26.66
N THR A 472 12.37 15.31 27.66
CA THR A 472 12.87 14.16 28.44
C THR A 472 11.84 13.60 29.43
N GLU A 473 10.92 14.42 29.94
CA GLU A 473 9.95 14.01 30.97
C GLU A 473 8.81 13.16 30.38
N ASP A 474 8.27 13.59 29.24
CA ASP A 474 7.28 12.81 28.48
C ASP A 474 7.87 11.50 27.96
N PHE A 475 9.15 11.52 27.58
CA PHE A 475 9.85 10.33 27.10
C PHE A 475 9.93 9.23 28.17
N ALA A 476 10.28 9.59 29.41
CA ALA A 476 10.39 8.63 30.52
C ALA A 476 9.03 8.00 30.90
N THR A 477 7.95 8.77 30.86
CA THR A 477 6.61 8.22 31.12
C THR A 477 6.18 7.28 30.00
N ASN A 478 6.34 7.69 28.73
CA ASN A 478 5.94 6.89 27.58
C ASN A 478 6.77 5.61 27.41
N ILE A 479 8.07 5.63 27.76
CA ILE A 479 8.90 4.42 27.69
C ILE A 479 8.50 3.39 28.75
N ASN A 480 8.10 3.85 29.96
CA ASN A 480 7.62 2.96 31.02
C ASN A 480 6.26 2.34 30.66
N ASP A 481 5.36 3.10 30.02
CA ASP A 481 4.10 2.57 29.48
C ASP A 481 4.36 1.51 28.39
N LEU A 482 5.26 1.80 27.44
CA LEU A 482 5.63 0.85 26.41
C LEU A 482 6.25 -0.44 26.99
N ASP A 483 7.17 -0.33 27.96
CA ASP A 483 7.77 -1.47 28.64
C ASP A 483 6.70 -2.33 29.36
N ALA A 484 5.74 -1.70 30.05
CA ALA A 484 4.62 -2.42 30.64
C ALA A 484 3.79 -3.17 29.59
N ARG A 485 3.52 -2.55 28.44
CA ARG A 485 2.77 -3.17 27.34
C ARG A 485 3.53 -4.29 26.64
N PHE A 486 4.86 -4.20 26.51
CA PHE A 486 5.69 -5.31 26.03
C PHE A 486 5.61 -6.52 26.98
N ARG A 487 5.65 -6.28 28.29
CA ARG A 487 5.49 -7.36 29.29
C ARG A 487 4.11 -8.00 29.23
N THR A 488 3.05 -7.19 29.17
CA THR A 488 1.68 -7.68 29.00
C THR A 488 1.53 -8.51 27.73
N TRP A 489 2.06 -8.02 26.60
CA TRP A 489 2.06 -8.77 25.34
C TRP A 489 2.78 -10.12 25.47
N TYR A 490 3.96 -10.15 26.11
CA TYR A 490 4.68 -11.39 26.33
C TYR A 490 3.93 -12.35 27.27
N ASP A 491 3.21 -11.82 28.25
CA ASP A 491 2.42 -12.61 29.19
C ASP A 491 1.15 -13.20 28.59
N GLU A 492 0.51 -12.49 27.65
CA GLU A 492 -0.67 -12.93 26.91
C GLU A 492 -0.33 -13.85 25.72
N MET A 493 0.95 -14.03 25.40
CA MET A 493 1.40 -14.91 24.32
C MET A 493 0.91 -16.35 24.52
N PRO A 494 0.52 -17.06 23.44
CA PRO A 494 0.15 -18.47 23.53
C PRO A 494 1.21 -19.31 24.25
N PRO A 495 0.83 -20.23 25.17
CA PRO A 495 1.80 -21.06 25.90
C PRO A 495 2.71 -21.89 25.01
N SER A 496 2.25 -22.26 23.81
CA SER A 496 3.04 -22.98 22.81
C SER A 496 4.20 -22.18 22.21
N LEU A 497 4.16 -20.85 22.31
CA LEU A 497 5.20 -19.94 21.82
C LEU A 497 6.07 -19.37 22.95
N LYS A 498 5.63 -19.47 24.19
CA LYS A 498 6.30 -18.85 25.34
C LYS A 498 7.50 -19.68 25.78
N ILE A 499 8.67 -19.05 25.88
CA ILE A 499 9.91 -19.69 26.32
C ILE A 499 10.30 -19.12 27.69
N SER A 500 9.79 -19.73 28.77
CA SER A 500 10.04 -19.28 30.15
C SER A 500 11.48 -19.52 30.60
N GLU A 501 11.95 -20.78 30.58
CA GLU A 501 13.29 -21.18 31.05
C GLU A 501 14.01 -21.95 29.94
N VAL A 502 15.14 -21.43 29.47
CA VAL A 502 15.89 -22.03 28.34
C VAL A 502 16.48 -23.37 28.75
N GLU A 503 16.87 -23.49 30.02
CA GLU A 503 17.46 -24.66 30.66
C GLU A 503 16.48 -25.84 30.75
N SER A 504 15.17 -25.57 30.70
CA SER A 504 14.12 -26.59 30.76
C SER A 504 13.81 -27.24 29.40
N LEU A 505 14.33 -26.66 28.30
CA LEU A 505 14.06 -27.13 26.95
C LEU A 505 14.81 -28.42 26.65
N GLN A 506 14.08 -29.44 26.21
CA GLN A 506 14.68 -30.71 25.77
C GLN A 506 15.41 -30.58 24.42
N GLN A 507 14.99 -29.63 23.59
CA GLN A 507 15.59 -29.30 22.31
C GLN A 507 15.27 -27.85 21.93
N SER A 508 15.98 -27.30 20.94
CA SER A 508 15.69 -25.97 20.40
C SER A 508 14.29 -25.92 19.77
N PRO A 509 13.44 -24.94 20.10
CA PRO A 509 12.22 -24.66 19.32
C PRO A 509 12.59 -24.24 17.88
N PRO A 510 11.62 -24.25 16.95
CA PRO A 510 11.78 -23.63 15.65
C PRO A 510 12.29 -22.17 15.76
N PRO A 511 13.22 -21.72 14.88
CA PRO A 511 13.88 -20.41 15.01
C PRO A 511 12.94 -19.21 15.02
N HIS A 512 11.82 -19.27 14.30
CA HIS A 512 10.84 -18.19 14.30
C HIS A 512 10.12 -18.04 15.65
N ILE A 513 9.99 -19.12 16.43
CA ILE A 513 9.49 -19.04 17.81
C ILE A 513 10.54 -18.39 18.71
N ILE A 514 11.81 -18.77 18.57
CA ILE A 514 12.91 -18.17 19.35
C ILE A 514 12.99 -16.67 19.09
N SER A 515 12.74 -16.23 17.85
CA SER A 515 12.81 -14.82 17.46
C SER A 515 11.76 -13.91 18.13
N LEU A 516 10.80 -14.48 18.88
CA LEU A 516 9.84 -13.73 19.71
C LEU A 516 10.37 -13.43 21.12
N LYS A 517 11.43 -14.10 21.57
CA LYS A 517 12.10 -13.88 22.85
C LYS A 517 13.30 -12.96 22.66
#